data_AF-A0A9D3YC49-F1
#
_entry.id   AF-A0A9D3YC49-F1
#
_cell.length_a   1.000
_cell.length_b   1.000
_cell.length_c   1.000
_cell.angle_alpha   90.00
_cell.angle_beta   90.00
_cell.angle_gamma   90.00
#
_symmetry.space_group_name_H-M   'P 1'
#
loop_
_entity.id
_entity.type
_entity.pdbx_description
1 polymer ?
#
loop_
_entity_poly.entity_id
_entity_poly.type
_entity_poly.pdbx_seq_one_letter_code
_entity_poly.pdbx_strand_id
1 'polypeptide(L)'
;MNFRSPGRKTITVAMAASVLCAEVASMAYYSLVPWFLEPGQRSTYASLGSNSLLFVLLNMIVNKVWPLRKTKDVAEMSVAVTLIYAAIYAPYAITWYNPLSYIYTIGPVVHTFVQIVSMVGTMLYFAHKK
;
A
#
# COMPACT_ATOMS: atom_id res chain seq x y z
N MET A 1 -21.53 -23.89 -2.64
CA MET A 1 -21.26 -23.30 -1.31
C MET A 1 -21.61 -21.82 -1.36
N ASN A 2 -22.60 -21.39 -0.58
CA ASN A 2 -23.04 -19.99 -0.51
C ASN A 2 -22.02 -19.17 0.29
N PHE A 3 -21.11 -18.49 -0.40
CA PHE A 3 -20.23 -17.50 0.21
C PHE A 3 -21.04 -16.22 0.53
N ARG A 4 -21.67 -16.19 1.70
CA ARG A 4 -22.30 -14.96 2.21
C ARG A 4 -21.22 -13.88 2.41
N SER A 5 -21.39 -12.76 1.72
CA SER A 5 -20.49 -11.60 1.75
C SER A 5 -20.22 -11.14 3.19
N PRO A 6 -19.00 -10.68 3.53
CA PRO A 6 -18.76 -10.04 4.82
C PRO A 6 -19.75 -8.88 5.03
N GLY A 7 -20.23 -8.70 6.27
CA GLY A 7 -21.07 -7.54 6.59
C GLY A 7 -20.30 -6.24 6.34
N ARG A 8 -20.95 -5.27 5.70
CA ARG A 8 -20.40 -3.94 5.34
C ARG A 8 -19.51 -3.31 6.42
N LYS A 9 -19.88 -3.46 7.70
CA LYS A 9 -19.18 -2.89 8.86
C LYS A 9 -17.75 -3.44 9.06
N THR A 10 -17.52 -4.73 8.81
CA THR A 10 -16.19 -5.35 9.00
C THR A 10 -15.19 -4.84 7.96
N ILE A 11 -15.67 -4.56 6.74
CA ILE A 11 -14.86 -4.00 5.65
C ILE A 11 -14.48 -2.55 5.97
N THR A 12 -15.39 -1.74 6.51
CA THR A 12 -15.10 -0.34 6.91
C THR A 12 -14.06 -0.25 8.03
N VAL A 13 -14.11 -1.14 9.01
CA VAL A 13 -13.09 -1.20 10.08
C VAL A 13 -11.74 -1.65 9.53
N ALA A 14 -11.73 -2.62 8.60
CA ALA A 14 -10.51 -3.03 7.91
C ALA A 14 -9.91 -1.89 7.09
N MET A 15 -10.75 -1.09 6.40
CA MET A 15 -10.33 0.12 5.68
C MET A 15 -9.66 1.13 6.62
N ALA A 16 -10.30 1.43 7.74
CA ALA A 16 -9.75 2.37 8.71
C ALA A 16 -8.41 1.87 9.30
N ALA A 17 -8.33 0.58 9.65
CA ALA A 17 -7.13 0.00 10.22
C ALA A 17 -5.97 -0.07 9.20
N SER A 18 -6.22 -0.44 7.94
CA SER A 18 -5.17 -0.54 6.93
C SER A 18 -4.65 0.83 6.50
N VAL A 19 -5.55 1.82 6.38
CA VAL A 19 -5.14 3.21 6.13
C VAL A 19 -4.30 3.70 7.29
N LEU A 20 -4.73 3.48 8.54
CA LEU A 20 -3.99 3.92 9.72
C LEU A 20 -2.61 3.24 9.82
N CYS A 21 -2.50 1.94 9.53
CA CYS A 21 -1.21 1.24 9.46
C CYS A 21 -0.31 1.80 8.33
N ALA A 22 -0.87 2.07 7.15
CA ALA A 22 -0.12 2.66 6.04
C ALA A 22 0.37 4.07 6.39
N GLU A 23 -0.44 4.87 7.09
CA GLU A 23 -0.06 6.20 7.54
C GLU A 23 1.01 6.16 8.63
N VAL A 24 0.93 5.25 9.61
CA VAL A 24 1.99 5.09 10.62
C VAL A 24 3.31 4.69 9.95
N ALA A 25 3.27 3.77 8.99
CA ALA A 25 4.45 3.40 8.21
C ALA A 25 4.98 4.58 7.37
N SER A 26 4.09 5.43 6.86
CA SER A 26 4.43 6.63 6.09
C SER A 26 5.09 7.67 6.99
N MET A 27 4.48 7.99 8.12
CA MET A 27 5.04 8.91 9.13
C MET A 27 6.40 8.43 9.63
N ALA A 28 6.56 7.14 9.94
CA ALA A 28 7.84 6.58 10.37
C ALA A 28 8.92 6.68 9.29
N TYR A 29 8.59 6.37 8.03
CA TYR A 29 9.52 6.53 6.92
C TYR A 29 9.88 8.01 6.70
N TYR A 30 8.88 8.90 6.69
CA TYR A 30 9.07 10.33 6.49
C TYR A 30 9.84 11.03 7.62
N SER A 31 9.84 10.47 8.83
CA SER A 31 10.69 10.91 9.94
C SER A 31 12.18 10.72 9.68
N LEU A 32 12.53 9.87 8.71
CA LEU A 32 13.91 9.46 8.41
C LEU A 32 14.44 10.06 7.11
N VAL A 33 13.62 10.79 6.34
CA VAL A 33 14.04 11.41 5.08
C VAL A 33 13.99 12.94 5.12
N PRO A 34 15.10 13.63 4.78
CA PRO A 34 15.26 15.07 5.00
C PRO A 34 14.42 15.97 4.09
N TRP A 35 13.65 15.41 3.16
CA TRP A 35 12.78 16.15 2.22
C TRP A 35 11.31 16.19 2.64
N PHE A 36 10.93 15.55 3.76
CA PHE A 36 9.59 15.74 4.33
C PHE A 36 9.56 16.99 5.20
N LEU A 37 9.27 18.10 4.54
CA LEU A 37 8.94 19.38 5.15
C LEU A 37 7.78 19.19 6.13
N GLU A 38 8.03 19.55 7.40
CA GLU A 38 7.13 19.76 8.55
C GLU A 38 5.78 18.99 8.61
N PRO A 39 5.46 18.31 9.74
CA PRO A 39 4.14 17.73 9.98
C PRO A 39 3.02 18.77 9.76
N GLY A 40 2.15 18.55 8.77
CA GLY A 40 1.05 19.47 8.43
C GLY A 40 1.01 19.97 6.99
N GLN A 41 1.98 19.60 6.13
CA GLN A 41 1.96 20.00 4.72
C GLN A 41 0.91 19.26 3.87
N ARG A 42 0.48 19.90 2.77
CA ARG A 42 -0.48 19.39 1.76
C ARG A 42 -0.15 17.98 1.25
N SER A 43 1.10 17.57 1.33
CA SER A 43 1.59 16.22 0.99
C SER A 43 0.97 15.12 1.86
N THR A 44 0.67 15.38 3.13
CA THR A 44 0.03 14.39 4.02
C THR A 44 -1.40 14.08 3.57
N TYR A 45 -2.19 15.08 3.20
CA TYR A 45 -3.55 14.88 2.69
C TYR A 45 -3.55 14.16 1.33
N ALA A 46 -2.59 14.50 0.45
CA ALA A 46 -2.42 13.80 -0.82
C ALA A 46 -1.99 12.34 -0.63
N SER A 47 -1.12 12.07 0.35
CA SER A 47 -0.71 10.72 0.76
C SER A 47 -1.91 9.91 1.26
N LEU A 48 -2.67 10.45 2.21
CA LEU A 48 -3.90 9.84 2.75
C LEU A 48 -4.91 9.49 1.66
N GLY A 49 -5.16 10.44 0.75
CA GLY A 49 -6.05 10.23 -0.38
C GLY A 49 -5.56 9.13 -1.32
N SER A 50 -4.26 9.13 -1.64
CA SER A 50 -3.66 8.13 -2.54
C SER A 50 -3.63 6.73 -1.92
N ASN A 51 -3.32 6.62 -0.63
CA ASN A 51 -3.35 5.36 0.13
C ASN A 51 -4.78 4.79 0.20
N SER A 52 -5.77 5.65 0.39
CA SER A 52 -7.19 5.25 0.37
C SER A 52 -7.62 4.74 -1.01
N LEU A 53 -7.21 5.41 -2.08
CA LEU A 53 -7.47 4.97 -3.45
C LEU A 53 -6.77 3.64 -3.78
N LEU A 54 -5.51 3.49 -3.37
CA LEU A 54 -4.76 2.24 -3.53
C LEU A 54 -5.48 1.08 -2.84
N PHE A 55 -5.98 1.27 -1.61
CA PHE A 55 -6.76 0.25 -0.93
C PHE A 55 -8.03 -0.14 -1.70
N VAL A 56 -8.80 0.85 -2.18
CA VAL A 56 -10.01 0.58 -2.97
C VAL A 56 -9.68 -0.21 -4.23
N LEU A 57 -8.60 0.15 -4.92
CA LEU A 57 -8.11 -0.58 -6.08
C LEU A 57 -7.74 -2.03 -5.73
N LEU A 58 -6.93 -2.22 -4.69
CA LEU A 58 -6.51 -3.55 -4.21
C LEU A 58 -7.73 -4.40 -3.83
N ASN A 59 -8.71 -3.82 -3.14
CA ASN A 59 -9.94 -4.53 -2.78
C ASN A 59 -10.75 -4.94 -4.02
N MET A 60 -10.79 -4.09 -5.06
CA MET A 60 -11.43 -4.47 -6.34
C MET A 60 -10.68 -5.62 -7.01
N ILE A 61 -9.35 -5.58 -7.04
CA ILE A 61 -8.52 -6.64 -7.62
C ILE A 61 -8.75 -7.95 -6.85
N VAL A 62 -8.68 -7.92 -5.52
CA VAL A 62 -8.90 -9.09 -4.67
C VAL A 62 -10.27 -9.72 -4.89
N ASN A 63 -11.32 -8.90 -4.97
CA ASN A 63 -12.67 -9.44 -5.10
C ASN A 63 -13.02 -9.92 -6.53
N LYS A 64 -12.39 -9.38 -7.58
CA LYS A 64 -12.79 -9.63 -8.97
C LYS A 64 -11.78 -10.41 -9.80
N VAL A 65 -10.48 -10.26 -9.52
CA VAL A 65 -9.40 -10.75 -10.39
C VAL A 65 -8.52 -11.75 -9.65
N TRP A 66 -8.11 -11.44 -8.42
CA TRP A 66 -7.12 -12.22 -7.67
C TRP A 66 -7.59 -12.49 -6.22
N PRO A 67 -8.55 -13.42 -6.03
CA PRO A 67 -9.05 -13.75 -4.70
C PRO A 67 -7.97 -14.38 -3.83
N LEU A 68 -7.74 -13.78 -2.67
CA LEU A 68 -6.75 -14.23 -1.69
C LEU A 68 -7.29 -15.46 -0.95
N ARG A 69 -6.52 -16.55 -0.94
CA ARG A 69 -6.86 -17.81 -0.25
C ARG A 69 -5.80 -18.24 0.74
N LYS A 70 -4.54 -17.85 0.52
CA LYS A 70 -3.40 -18.22 1.35
C LYS A 70 -2.51 -17.01 1.57
N THR A 71 -1.68 -17.08 2.61
CA THR A 71 -0.66 -16.06 2.88
C THR A 71 0.34 -15.89 1.73
N LYS A 72 0.59 -16.96 0.97
CA LYS A 72 1.40 -16.91 -0.27
C LYS A 72 0.83 -15.91 -1.28
N ASP A 73 -0.50 -15.85 -1.44
CA ASP A 73 -1.15 -14.97 -2.41
C ASP A 73 -0.94 -13.50 -2.03
N VAL A 74 -0.86 -13.19 -0.73
CA VAL A 74 -0.55 -11.84 -0.23
C VAL A 74 0.85 -11.42 -0.66
N ALA A 75 1.84 -12.31 -0.48
CA ALA A 75 3.22 -12.02 -0.88
C ALA A 75 3.33 -11.84 -2.40
N GLU A 76 2.76 -12.76 -3.18
CA GLU A 76 2.79 -12.71 -4.65
C GLU A 76 2.13 -11.44 -5.19
N MET A 77 0.93 -11.10 -4.71
CA MET A 77 0.22 -9.89 -5.12
C MET A 77 0.98 -8.63 -4.71
N SER A 78 1.51 -8.60 -3.47
CA SER A 78 2.23 -7.41 -2.97
C SER A 78 3.51 -7.15 -3.75
N VAL A 79 4.27 -8.21 -4.08
CA VAL A 79 5.46 -8.10 -4.94
C VAL A 79 5.05 -7.65 -6.34
N ALA A 80 4.03 -8.26 -6.95
CA ALA A 80 3.59 -7.91 -8.30
C ALA A 80 3.17 -6.44 -8.43
N VAL A 81 2.30 -5.96 -7.54
CA VAL A 81 1.83 -4.56 -7.57
C VAL A 81 2.96 -3.58 -7.27
N THR A 82 3.87 -3.93 -6.35
CA THR A 82 5.06 -3.11 -6.06
C THR A 82 5.99 -3.02 -7.25
N LEU A 83 6.23 -4.13 -7.97
CA LEU A 83 7.07 -4.13 -9.16
C LEU A 83 6.47 -3.29 -10.29
N ILE A 84 5.14 -3.30 -10.43
CA ILE A 84 4.44 -2.39 -11.36
C ILE A 84 4.69 -0.94 -10.97
N TYR A 85 4.53 -0.60 -9.68
CA TYR A 85 4.85 0.74 -9.17
C TYR A 85 6.30 1.13 -9.44
N ALA A 86 7.25 0.23 -9.15
CA ALA A 86 8.68 0.48 -9.39
C ALA A 86 8.98 0.69 -10.88
N ALA A 87 8.39 -0.11 -11.77
CA ALA A 87 8.58 0.01 -13.22
C ALA A 87 8.03 1.34 -13.76
N ILE A 88 6.93 1.84 -13.21
CA ILE A 88 6.34 3.13 -13.60
C ILE A 88 7.13 4.29 -12.99
N TYR A 89 7.52 4.20 -11.72
CA TYR A 89 8.13 5.31 -10.97
C TYR A 89 9.62 5.51 -11.27
N ALA A 90 10.38 4.41 -11.43
CA ALA A 90 11.83 4.46 -11.58
C ALA A 90 12.34 5.38 -12.72
N PRO A 91 11.73 5.42 -13.92
CA PRO A 91 12.17 6.32 -15.00
C PRO A 91 12.04 7.81 -14.67
N TYR A 92 11.14 8.18 -13.76
CA TYR A 92 10.93 9.58 -13.36
C TYR A 92 11.79 9.98 -12.15
N ALA A 93 12.19 9.00 -11.34
CA ALA A 93 12.96 9.22 -10.12
C ALA A 93 14.48 9.07 -10.33
N ILE A 94 14.91 8.24 -11.30
CA ILE A 94 16.33 8.04 -11.61
C ILE A 94 16.77 9.09 -12.63
N THR A 95 17.74 9.91 -12.22
CA THR A 95 18.26 10.99 -13.06
C THR A 95 19.75 10.77 -13.34
N TRP A 96 20.19 10.98 -14.58
CA TRP A 96 21.59 10.74 -14.96
C TRP A 96 22.60 11.67 -14.27
N TYR A 97 22.16 12.86 -13.83
CA TYR A 97 23.00 13.87 -13.19
C TYR A 97 23.30 13.60 -11.71
N ASN A 98 22.55 12.70 -11.06
CA ASN A 98 22.71 12.43 -9.63
C ASN A 98 22.68 10.92 -9.35
N PRO A 99 23.84 10.25 -9.18
CA PRO A 99 23.90 8.82 -8.90
C PRO A 99 23.28 8.42 -7.54
N LEU A 100 23.01 9.37 -6.62
CA LEU A 100 22.24 9.09 -5.41
C LEU A 100 20.73 9.04 -5.67
N SER A 101 20.26 9.34 -6.89
CA SER A 101 18.83 9.33 -7.22
C SER A 101 18.19 7.94 -7.15
N TYR A 102 19.00 6.87 -7.19
CA TYR A 102 18.53 5.52 -6.93
C TYR A 102 17.93 5.35 -5.53
N ILE A 103 18.45 6.05 -4.52
CA ILE A 103 17.92 6.01 -3.16
C ILE A 103 16.51 6.63 -3.13
N TYR A 104 16.28 7.68 -3.93
CA TYR A 104 14.95 8.29 -4.11
C TYR A 104 13.96 7.38 -4.85
N THR A 105 14.43 6.26 -5.41
CA THR A 105 13.58 5.23 -6.03
C THR A 105 13.36 4.06 -5.07
N ILE A 106 14.43 3.52 -4.49
CA ILE A 106 14.38 2.34 -3.62
C ILE A 106 13.53 2.62 -2.38
N GLY A 107 13.73 3.77 -1.72
CA GLY A 107 13.00 4.11 -0.50
C GLY A 107 11.47 4.12 -0.70
N PRO A 108 10.94 4.90 -1.65
CA PRO A 108 9.51 4.87 -1.97
C PRO A 108 8.99 3.50 -2.41
N VAL A 109 9.78 2.72 -3.17
CA VAL A 109 9.36 1.37 -3.58
C VAL A 109 9.22 0.43 -2.38
N VAL A 110 10.18 0.44 -1.45
CA VAL A 110 10.12 -0.36 -0.21
C VAL A 110 8.95 0.10 0.66
N HIS A 111 8.73 1.41 0.76
CA HIS A 111 7.61 1.96 1.50
C HIS A 111 6.26 1.48 0.93
N THR A 112 6.05 1.62 -0.38
CA THR A 112 4.85 1.15 -1.08
C THR A 112 4.65 -0.36 -0.91
N PHE A 113 5.72 -1.15 -0.93
CA PHE A 113 5.64 -2.59 -0.66
C PHE A 113 5.06 -2.89 0.72
N VAL A 114 5.57 -2.25 1.77
CA VAL A 114 5.10 -2.44 3.14
C VAL A 114 3.63 -2.02 3.28
N GLN A 115 3.22 -0.94 2.62
CA GLN A 115 1.82 -0.50 2.60
C GLN A 115 0.92 -1.56 1.94
N ILE A 116 1.28 -2.05 0.75
CA ILE A 116 0.48 -3.05 0.03
C ILE A 116 0.38 -4.35 0.83
N VAL A 117 1.49 -4.85 1.38
CA VAL A 117 1.49 -6.05 2.24
C VAL A 117 0.54 -5.87 3.42
N SER A 118 0.59 -4.71 4.07
CA SER A 118 -0.28 -4.41 5.21
C SER A 118 -1.76 -4.39 4.82
N MET A 119 -2.10 -3.74 3.69
CA MET A 119 -3.47 -3.66 3.19
C MET A 119 -4.01 -5.04 2.80
N VAL A 120 -3.28 -5.77 1.95
CA VAL A 120 -3.68 -7.08 1.41
C VAL A 120 -3.69 -8.15 2.51
N GLY A 121 -2.71 -8.13 3.42
CA GLY A 121 -2.67 -9.01 4.59
C GLY A 121 -3.86 -8.80 5.52
N THR A 122 -4.26 -7.53 5.73
CA THR A 122 -5.47 -7.20 6.50
C THR A 122 -6.73 -7.74 5.83
N MET A 123 -6.84 -7.60 4.50
CA MET A 123 -7.96 -8.18 3.74
C MET A 123 -8.03 -9.70 3.89
N LEU A 124 -6.89 -10.40 3.79
CA LEU A 124 -6.83 -11.85 3.98
C LEU A 124 -7.24 -12.26 5.40
N TYR A 125 -6.73 -11.58 6.41
CA TYR A 125 -7.04 -11.87 7.81
C TYR A 125 -8.56 -11.81 8.06
N PHE A 126 -9.23 -10.77 7.59
CA PHE A 126 -10.68 -10.64 7.74
C PHE A 126 -11.48 -11.57 6.83
N ALA A 127 -10.93 -12.00 5.70
CA ALA A 127 -11.55 -13.04 4.88
C ALA A 127 -11.60 -14.40 5.61
N HIS A 128 -10.60 -14.70 6.43
CA HIS A 128 -10.46 -15.99 7.14
C HIS A 128 -10.95 -15.99 8.59
N LYS A 129 -11.14 -14.84 9.24
CA LYS A 129 -11.67 -14.77 10.62
C LYS A 129 -13.19 -15.04 10.71
N LYS A 130 -13.75 -15.79 9.75
CA LYS A 130 -15.17 -16.14 9.64
C LYS A 130 -15.42 -17.54 10.15
#